data_AF-A0A7S0DZZ7-F1
#
_entry.id   AF-A0A7S0DZZ7-F1
#
_cell.length_a   1.000
_cell.length_b   1.000
_cell.length_c   1.000
_cell.angle_alpha   90.00
_cell.angle_beta   90.00
_cell.angle_gamma   90.00
#
_symmetry.space_group_name_H-M   'P 1'
#
loop_
_entity.id
_entity.type
_entity.pdbx_description
1 polymer ?
#
loop_
_entity_poly.entity_id
_entity_poly.type
_entity_poly.pdbx_seq_one_letter_code
_entity_poly.pdbx_strand_id
1 'polypeptide(L)'
;GEMLTRCGIGKLLLFDYDTVEIANMNRLFFRPEQAGMSKTDAAAQTLAAINPDVQFESFCHNITTNDNFENFMDRIKHGGLNGGPVDLVLSCVDNFAARMAINAACNELQVVWMESGVSE
;
A
#
# COMPACT_ATOMS: atom_id res chain seq x y z
N GLY A 1 -3.02 -7.69 -1.33
CA GLY A 1 -3.48 -6.87 -2.47
C GLY A 1 -4.52 -7.61 -3.31
N GLU A 2 -4.08 -8.53 -4.16
CA GLU A 2 -4.93 -9.16 -5.19
C GLU A 2 -6.24 -9.78 -4.67
N MET A 3 -6.22 -10.48 -3.54
CA MET A 3 -7.43 -11.07 -2.96
C MET A 3 -8.48 -10.02 -2.55
N LEU A 4 -8.06 -8.86 -2.02
CA LEU A 4 -8.97 -7.77 -1.65
C LEU A 4 -9.62 -7.13 -2.88
N THR A 5 -8.84 -6.97 -3.95
CA THR A 5 -9.34 -6.48 -5.24
C THR A 5 -10.37 -7.43 -5.84
N ARG A 6 -10.15 -8.75 -5.73
CA ARG A 6 -11.12 -9.77 -6.16
C ARG A 6 -12.36 -9.86 -5.26
N CYS A 7 -12.26 -9.44 -4.00
CA CYS A 7 -13.39 -9.34 -3.07
C CYS A 7 -14.26 -8.08 -3.25
N GLY A 8 -13.90 -7.17 -4.16
CA GLY A 8 -14.70 -5.97 -4.45
C GLY A 8 -14.53 -4.82 -3.44
N ILE A 9 -13.34 -4.66 -2.88
CA ILE A 9 -13.04 -3.49 -2.03
C ILE A 9 -13.19 -2.18 -2.83
N GLY A 10 -13.80 -1.15 -2.26
CA GLY A 10 -14.10 0.08 -3.01
C GLY A 10 -12.85 0.90 -3.37
N LYS A 11 -11.89 0.99 -2.45
CA LYS A 11 -10.66 1.78 -2.65
C LYS A 11 -9.46 1.13 -1.98
N LEU A 12 -8.31 1.20 -2.64
CA LEU A 12 -7.02 0.73 -2.14
C LEU A 12 -5.97 1.84 -2.23
N LEU A 13 -5.33 2.13 -1.10
CA LEU A 13 -4.16 2.99 -1.04
C LEU A 13 -2.91 2.10 -0.94
N LEU A 14 -1.95 2.33 -1.81
CA LEU A 14 -0.72 1.55 -1.92
C LEU A 14 0.48 2.43 -1.56
N PHE A 15 1.25 2.02 -0.56
CA PHE A 15 2.47 2.70 -0.13
C PHE A 15 3.65 1.73 -0.23
N ASP A 16 4.65 2.08 -1.03
CA ASP A 16 5.91 1.37 -1.19
C ASP A 16 6.91 2.36 -1.80
N TYR A 17 8.17 2.36 -1.34
CA TYR A 17 9.19 3.29 -1.86
C TYR A 17 10.10 2.66 -2.92
N ASP A 18 9.95 1.36 -3.17
CA ASP A 18 10.77 0.64 -4.13
C ASP A 18 10.23 0.73 -5.55
N THR A 19 11.13 0.44 -6.49
CA THR A 19 10.81 0.23 -7.90
C THR A 19 10.81 -1.24 -8.25
N VAL A 20 10.13 -1.60 -9.33
CA VAL A 20 10.07 -2.97 -9.83
C VAL A 20 11.42 -3.33 -10.45
N GLU A 21 12.10 -4.29 -9.83
CA GLU A 21 13.33 -4.86 -10.36
C GLU A 21 13.07 -6.19 -11.09
N ILE A 22 13.95 -6.54 -12.04
CA ILE A 22 13.88 -7.82 -12.76
C ILE A 22 13.93 -9.01 -11.80
N ALA A 23 14.65 -8.89 -10.68
CA ALA A 23 14.70 -9.91 -9.63
C ALA A 23 13.34 -10.15 -8.96
N ASN A 24 12.40 -9.19 -9.03
CA ASN A 24 11.05 -9.33 -8.48
C ASN A 24 10.07 -10.05 -9.43
N MET A 25 10.50 -10.35 -10.67
CA MET A 25 9.69 -11.05 -11.68
C MET A 25 9.41 -12.51 -11.34
N ASN A 26 10.13 -13.09 -10.38
CA ASN A 26 9.85 -14.43 -9.86
C ASN A 26 8.62 -14.45 -8.91
N ARG A 27 8.14 -13.29 -8.46
CA ARG A 27 6.90 -13.16 -7.69
C ARG A 27 5.76 -12.96 -8.70
N LEU A 28 4.68 -13.74 -8.58
CA LEU A 28 3.55 -13.87 -9.52
C LEU A 28 2.70 -12.59 -9.77
N PHE A 29 3.23 -11.41 -9.48
CA PHE A 29 2.46 -10.18 -9.39
C PHE A 29 2.90 -9.08 -10.39
N PHE A 30 4.19 -8.98 -10.71
CA PHE A 30 4.72 -7.96 -11.63
C PHE A 30 5.06 -8.55 -12.99
N ARG A 31 4.92 -7.74 -14.05
CA ARG A 31 5.23 -8.14 -15.44
C ARG A 31 6.56 -7.56 -15.90
N PRO A 32 7.27 -8.21 -16.85
CA PRO A 32 8.55 -7.71 -17.35
C PRO A 32 8.49 -6.29 -17.91
N GLU A 33 7.37 -5.91 -18.52
CA GLU A 33 7.17 -4.58 -19.10
C GLU A 33 7.03 -3.47 -18.04
N GLN A 34 6.84 -3.84 -16.77
CA GLN A 34 6.72 -2.91 -15.64
C GLN A 34 8.06 -2.64 -14.95
N ALA A 35 9.17 -3.21 -15.44
CA ALA A 35 10.49 -2.97 -14.88
C ALA A 35 10.85 -1.47 -14.91
N GLY A 36 11.32 -0.95 -13.78
CA GLY A 36 11.64 0.47 -13.61
C GLY A 36 10.46 1.37 -13.21
N MET A 37 9.23 0.85 -13.18
CA MET A 37 8.10 1.55 -12.55
C MET A 37 8.19 1.47 -11.03
N SER A 38 7.50 2.36 -10.32
CA SER A 38 7.27 2.17 -8.89
C SER A 38 6.48 0.86 -8.66
N LYS A 39 6.77 0.16 -7.57
CA LYS A 39 6.00 -1.05 -7.22
C LYS A 39 4.52 -0.73 -7.01
N THR A 40 4.21 0.44 -6.45
CA THR A 40 2.83 0.89 -6.21
C THR A 40 2.07 1.14 -7.50
N ASP A 41 2.67 1.77 -8.51
CA ASP A 41 2.01 2.02 -9.81
C ASP A 41 1.85 0.73 -10.61
N ALA A 42 2.89 -0.12 -10.64
CA ALA A 42 2.81 -1.42 -11.29
C ALA A 42 1.72 -2.30 -10.65
N ALA A 43 1.62 -2.28 -9.33
CA ALA A 43 0.56 -2.96 -8.58
C ALA A 43 -0.83 -2.40 -8.94
N ALA A 44 -1.00 -1.08 -8.90
CA ALA A 44 -2.27 -0.42 -9.23
C ALA A 44 -2.72 -0.78 -10.65
N GLN A 45 -1.82 -0.76 -11.63
CA GLN A 45 -2.14 -1.15 -13.01
C GLN A 45 -2.60 -2.61 -13.12
N THR A 46 -1.87 -3.53 -12.50
CA THR A 46 -2.23 -4.96 -12.52
C THR A 46 -3.57 -5.20 -11.84
N LEU A 47 -3.82 -4.56 -10.69
CA LEU A 47 -5.06 -4.72 -9.93
C LEU A 47 -6.27 -4.07 -10.62
N ALA A 48 -6.08 -2.91 -11.25
CA ALA A 48 -7.12 -2.25 -12.04
C ALA A 48 -7.53 -3.08 -13.26
N ALA A 49 -6.59 -3.80 -13.88
CA ALA A 49 -6.90 -4.75 -14.95
C ALA A 49 -7.69 -5.98 -14.47
N ILE A 50 -7.59 -6.34 -13.18
CA ILE A 50 -8.35 -7.44 -12.57
C ILE A 50 -9.76 -6.99 -12.18
N ASN A 51 -9.89 -5.81 -11.57
CA ASN A 51 -11.17 -5.24 -11.18
C ASN A 51 -11.17 -3.71 -11.38
N PRO A 52 -11.78 -3.20 -12.45
CA PRO A 52 -11.80 -1.77 -12.76
C PRO A 52 -12.71 -0.94 -11.85
N ASP A 53 -13.58 -1.59 -11.06
CA ASP A 53 -14.50 -0.90 -10.14
C ASP A 53 -13.79 -0.41 -8.87
N VAL A 54 -12.58 -0.90 -8.61
CA VAL A 54 -11.77 -0.52 -7.45
C VAL A 54 -11.00 0.77 -7.75
N GLN A 55 -11.07 1.74 -6.85
CA GLN A 55 -10.25 2.95 -6.93
C GLN A 55 -8.87 2.68 -6.35
N PHE A 56 -7.81 3.09 -7.06
CA PHE A 56 -6.43 2.92 -6.60
C PHE A 56 -5.74 4.27 -6.45
N GLU A 57 -4.96 4.39 -5.39
CA GLU A 57 -4.10 5.55 -5.14
C GLU A 57 -2.71 5.06 -4.71
N SER A 58 -1.70 5.38 -5.50
CA SER A 58 -0.33 4.91 -5.33
C SER A 58 0.58 6.01 -4.79
N PHE A 59 1.40 5.66 -3.81
CA PHE A 59 2.37 6.54 -3.18
C PHE A 59 3.74 5.89 -3.19
N CYS A 60 4.64 6.44 -4.01
CA CYS A 60 6.02 5.97 -4.14
C CYS A 60 6.96 6.73 -3.18
N HIS A 61 6.79 6.55 -1.87
CA HIS A 61 7.60 7.26 -0.87
C HIS A 61 7.81 6.45 0.41
N ASN A 62 8.87 6.80 1.14
CA ASN A 62 9.19 6.14 2.40
C ASN A 62 8.46 6.82 3.56
N ILE A 63 7.51 6.11 4.15
CA ILE A 63 6.66 6.58 5.26
C ILE A 63 7.43 6.89 6.56
N THR A 64 8.71 6.55 6.67
CA THR A 64 9.51 6.81 7.87
C THR A 64 10.16 8.20 7.89
N THR A 65 10.11 8.95 6.80
CA THR A 65 10.60 10.35 6.79
C THR A 65 9.49 11.29 7.24
N ASN A 66 9.82 12.37 7.94
CA ASN A 66 8.82 13.25 8.56
C ASN A 66 7.75 13.75 7.58
N ASP A 67 8.16 14.33 6.44
CA ASP A 67 7.23 14.89 5.46
C ASP A 67 6.29 13.81 4.87
N ASN A 68 6.82 12.60 4.62
CA ASN A 68 6.03 11.48 4.10
C ASN A 68 5.14 10.83 5.16
N PHE A 69 5.56 10.87 6.43
CA PHE A 69 4.76 10.38 7.54
C PHE A 69 3.52 11.25 7.75
N GLU A 70 3.66 12.58 7.65
CA GLU A 70 2.52 13.50 7.67
C GLU A 70 1.57 13.23 6.51
N ASN A 71 2.10 13.04 5.29
CA ASN A 71 1.28 12.65 4.14
C ASN A 71 0.57 11.31 4.37
N PHE A 72 1.27 10.30 4.90
CA PHE A 72 0.68 9.00 5.22
C PHE A 72 -0.49 9.12 6.21
N MET A 73 -0.33 9.91 7.27
CA MET A 73 -1.40 10.17 8.24
C MET A 73 -2.59 10.92 7.62
N ASP A 74 -2.34 11.92 6.78
CA ASP A 74 -3.38 12.63 6.03
C ASP A 74 -4.20 11.66 5.17
N ARG A 75 -3.52 10.77 4.44
CA ARG A 75 -4.18 9.77 3.61
C ARG A 75 -4.93 8.72 4.43
N ILE A 76 -4.48 8.35 5.61
CA ILE A 76 -5.26 7.50 6.51
C ILE A 76 -6.55 8.20 6.95
N LYS A 77 -6.52 9.52 7.21
CA LYS A 77 -7.69 10.30 7.67
C LYS A 77 -8.68 10.67 6.57
N HIS A 78 -8.20 10.86 5.35
CA HIS A 78 -8.99 11.46 4.27
C HIS A 78 -9.01 10.64 2.98
N GLY A 79 -8.26 9.53 2.95
CA GLY A 79 -8.11 8.67 1.79
C GLY A 79 -9.19 7.61 1.63
N GLY A 80 -10.11 7.46 2.59
CA GLY A 80 -11.25 6.54 2.48
C GLY A 80 -12.16 6.85 1.29
N LEU A 81 -13.04 5.90 0.93
CA LEU A 81 -13.88 5.98 -0.27
C LEU A 81 -14.74 7.26 -0.33
N ASN A 82 -15.18 7.76 0.83
CA ASN A 82 -16.04 8.96 0.95
C ASN A 82 -15.26 10.22 1.38
N GLY A 83 -13.93 10.22 1.28
CA GLY A 83 -13.07 11.32 1.77
C GLY A 83 -12.89 11.34 3.30
N GLY A 84 -13.37 10.31 3.99
CA GLY A 84 -13.15 10.06 5.41
C GLY A 84 -11.94 9.15 5.66
N PRO A 85 -11.82 8.59 6.88
CA PRO A 85 -10.72 7.71 7.21
C PRO A 85 -10.80 6.40 6.43
N VAL A 86 -9.66 5.73 6.27
CA VAL A 86 -9.62 4.36 5.76
C VAL A 86 -10.17 3.39 6.81
N ASP A 87 -10.86 2.34 6.36
CA ASP A 87 -11.50 1.37 7.26
C ASP A 87 -10.49 0.41 7.92
N LEU A 88 -9.37 0.14 7.23
CA LEU A 88 -8.35 -0.82 7.66
C LEU A 88 -6.99 -0.47 7.05
N VAL A 89 -5.94 -0.54 7.87
CA VAL A 89 -4.54 -0.47 7.40
C VAL A 89 -3.93 -1.87 7.43
N LEU A 90 -3.29 -2.28 6.33
CA LEU A 90 -2.61 -3.57 6.24
C LEU A 90 -1.11 -3.33 6.08
N SER A 91 -0.34 -3.77 7.07
CA SER A 91 1.12 -3.72 7.05
C SER A 91 1.69 -5.01 6.45
N CYS A 92 2.37 -4.88 5.31
CA CYS A 92 3.07 -5.97 4.63
C CYS A 92 4.58 -5.67 4.48
N VAL A 93 5.11 -4.80 5.33
CA VAL A 93 6.51 -4.36 5.30
C VAL A 93 7.41 -5.37 6.04
N ASP A 94 8.64 -5.50 5.58
CA ASP A 94 9.64 -6.41 6.15
C ASP A 94 10.51 -5.76 7.25
N ASN A 95 10.60 -4.43 7.25
CA ASN A 95 11.48 -3.68 8.15
C ASN A 95 10.76 -3.12 9.39
N PHE A 96 11.48 -3.13 10.52
CA PHE A 96 10.95 -2.70 11.82
C PHE A 96 10.59 -1.20 11.87
N ALA A 97 11.37 -0.35 11.18
CA ALA A 97 11.14 1.10 11.18
C ALA A 97 9.78 1.45 10.57
N ALA A 98 9.42 0.87 9.42
CA ALA A 98 8.12 1.06 8.80
C ALA A 98 6.99 0.46 9.65
N ARG A 99 7.18 -0.71 10.28
CA ARG A 99 6.20 -1.27 11.23
C ARG A 99 5.91 -0.30 12.38
N MET A 100 6.95 0.29 12.95
CA MET A 100 6.82 1.27 14.04
C MET A 100 6.10 2.54 13.59
N ALA A 101 6.40 3.05 12.39
CA ALA A 101 5.70 4.20 11.82
C ALA A 101 4.20 3.91 11.63
N ILE A 102 3.85 2.77 11.03
CA ILE A 102 2.45 2.35 10.85
C ILE A 102 1.74 2.22 12.20
N ASN A 103 2.38 1.57 13.18
CA ASN A 103 1.82 1.43 14.52
C ASN A 103 1.61 2.79 15.20
N ALA A 104 2.56 3.72 15.09
CA ALA A 104 2.41 5.07 15.65
C ALA A 104 1.23 5.81 15.02
N ALA A 105 1.13 5.82 13.69
CA ALA A 105 0.02 6.44 12.97
C ALA A 105 -1.33 5.81 13.35
N CYS A 106 -1.44 4.48 13.35
CA CYS A 106 -2.71 3.80 13.63
C CYS A 106 -3.15 3.99 15.10
N ASN A 107 -2.21 4.02 16.05
CA ASN A 107 -2.51 4.31 17.45
C ASN A 107 -2.96 5.76 17.64
N GLU A 108 -2.33 6.74 16.99
CA GLU A 108 -2.75 8.13 17.07
C GLU A 108 -4.14 8.35 16.46
N LEU A 109 -4.41 7.69 15.34
CA LEU A 109 -5.64 7.87 14.57
C LEU A 109 -6.79 6.95 15.00
N GLN A 110 -6.52 6.02 15.92
CA GLN A 110 -7.47 5.01 16.37
C GLN A 110 -8.07 4.19 15.20
N VAL A 111 -7.23 3.88 14.22
CA VAL A 111 -7.61 3.08 13.04
C VAL A 111 -7.21 1.63 13.26
N VAL A 112 -8.11 0.72 12.90
CA VAL A 112 -7.82 -0.72 12.96
C VAL A 112 -6.73 -1.03 11.94
N TRP A 113 -5.73 -1.80 12.37
CA TRP A 113 -4.66 -2.24 11.48
C TRP A 113 -4.32 -3.70 11.74
N MET A 114 -3.83 -4.38 10.70
CA MET A 114 -3.30 -5.73 10.79
C MET A 114 -1.88 -5.75 10.26
N GLU A 115 -1.06 -6.57 10.90
CA GLU A 115 0.34 -6.81 10.51
C GLU A 115 0.48 -8.19 9.91
N SER A 116 1.24 -8.28 8.82
CA SER A 116 1.64 -9.54 8.22
C SER A 116 3.16 -9.56 8.09
N GLY A 117 3.76 -10.52 8.79
CA GLY A 117 5.18 -10.85 8.68
C GLY A 117 5.34 -12.33 8.32
N VAL A 118 6.29 -12.62 7.45
CA VAL A 118 6.80 -13.99 7.28
C VAL A 118 8.09 -14.06 8.09
N SER A 119 8.22 -15.02 9.01
CA SER A 119 9.51 -15.28 9.63
C SER A 119 10.43 -15.90 8.59
N GLU A 120 11.61 -15.33 8.39
CA GLU A 120 12.71 -16.05 7.73
C GLU A 120 13.10 -17.30 8.53
#